data_AF-A0A3L7LT96-F1
#
_entry.id   AF-A0A3L7LT96-F1
#
_cell.length_a   1.000
_cell.length_b   1.000
_cell.length_c   1.000
_cell.angle_alpha   90.00
_cell.angle_beta   90.00
_cell.angle_gamma   90.00
#
_symmetry.space_group_name_H-M   'P 1'
#
loop_
_entity.id
_entity.type
_entity.pdbx_description
1 polymer ?
#
loop_
_entity_poly.entity_id
_entity_poly.type
_entity_poly.pdbx_seq_one_letter_code
_entity_poly.pdbx_strand_id
1 'polypeptide(L)'
;EGLTLERALVFPSGLAILLAVFAELGIKTMTLAGGALREGMMYGMMALPVGGDIRQRTLENMQRRYQLDTEQAQRVTRLADGFARQVAEAWQLDERCFALLRCASMIHEIGLSIDIKRAPQHAAYLLRHTYLPGFTPAQQKLIATLLQNQSNHIDLTQLNEQNSLAPRIVQRLCRLMRLAIIFASRRRDDALPAVELRAAEETLHVILPQGWLSQHPMRAEYLEQESQWQSHVHWPLLLEETPQV
;
A
#
# COMPACT_ATOMS: atom_id res chain seq x y z
N GLU A 1 -7.42 18.66 24.93
CA GLU A 1 -7.63 19.11 23.53
C GLU A 1 -8.34 18.01 22.74
N GLY A 2 -9.09 18.35 21.69
CA GLY A 2 -9.82 17.37 20.85
C GLY A 2 -11.26 17.01 21.30
N LEU A 3 -11.73 17.55 22.42
CA LEU A 3 -13.10 17.36 22.92
C LEU A 3 -13.97 18.58 22.53
N THR A 4 -15.04 18.35 21.77
CA THR A 4 -16.02 19.41 21.48
C THR A 4 -16.87 19.72 22.71
N LEU A 5 -17.43 20.93 22.78
CA LEU A 5 -18.24 21.38 23.91
C LEU A 5 -19.44 20.45 24.17
N GLU A 6 -20.11 20.01 23.11
CA GLU A 6 -21.24 19.07 23.19
C GLU A 6 -20.84 17.71 23.77
N ARG A 7 -19.63 17.22 23.45
CA ARG A 7 -19.14 15.94 23.98
C ARG A 7 -18.68 16.07 25.42
N ALA A 8 -18.24 17.25 25.86
CA ALA A 8 -17.72 17.46 27.21
C ALA A 8 -18.72 17.12 28.32
N LEU A 9 -20.01 17.36 28.09
CA LEU A 9 -21.08 17.12 29.06
C LEU A 9 -21.29 15.63 29.36
N VAL A 10 -21.15 14.77 28.35
CA VAL A 10 -21.41 13.31 28.47
C VAL A 10 -20.12 12.48 28.52
N PHE A 11 -18.96 13.12 28.37
CA PHE A 11 -17.68 12.44 28.32
C PHE A 11 -17.30 11.71 29.61
N PRO A 12 -17.44 12.29 30.83
CA PRO A 12 -17.00 11.62 32.06
C PRO A 12 -17.77 10.33 32.34
N SER A 13 -19.09 10.34 32.13
CA SER A 13 -19.94 9.15 32.32
C SER A 13 -19.66 8.08 31.27
N GLY A 14 -19.51 8.48 30.00
CA GLY A 14 -19.14 7.55 28.92
C GLY A 14 -17.77 6.92 29.14
N LEU A 15 -16.77 7.69 29.59
CA LEU A 15 -15.44 7.20 29.91
C LEU A 15 -15.44 6.22 31.08
N ALA A 16 -16.20 6.52 32.15
CA ALA A 16 -16.32 5.63 33.31
C ALA A 16 -16.88 4.25 32.90
N ILE A 17 -17.93 4.23 32.07
CA ILE A 17 -18.50 3.00 31.53
C ILE A 17 -17.48 2.26 30.66
N LEU A 18 -16.78 2.98 29.76
CA LEU A 18 -15.78 2.39 28.88
C LEU A 18 -14.64 1.73 29.68
N LEU A 19 -14.14 2.40 30.72
CA LEU A 19 -13.09 1.86 31.60
C LEU A 19 -13.56 0.60 32.33
N ALA A 20 -14.80 0.59 32.84
CA ALA A 20 -15.38 -0.60 33.49
C ALA A 20 -15.47 -1.78 32.51
N VAL A 21 -15.91 -1.54 31.26
CA VAL A 21 -15.96 -2.56 30.21
C VAL A 21 -14.57 -3.10 29.88
N PHE A 22 -13.54 -2.24 29.79
CA PHE A 22 -12.17 -2.67 29.55
C PHE A 22 -11.62 -3.56 30.67
N ALA A 23 -11.86 -3.17 31.93
CA ALA A 23 -11.40 -3.91 33.09
C ALA A 23 -12.11 -5.26 33.20
N GLU A 24 -13.44 -5.29 33.08
CA GLU A 24 -14.25 -6.50 33.26
C GLU A 24 -14.01 -7.53 32.15
N LEU A 25 -13.84 -7.07 30.90
CA LEU A 25 -13.64 -7.96 29.75
C LEU A 25 -12.16 -8.20 29.41
N GLY A 26 -11.23 -7.59 30.14
CA GLY A 26 -9.79 -7.70 29.87
C GLY A 26 -9.37 -7.18 28.50
N ILE A 27 -10.03 -6.13 27.98
CA ILE A 27 -9.75 -5.56 26.65
C ILE A 27 -8.41 -4.83 26.67
N LYS A 28 -7.50 -5.21 25.77
CA LYS A 28 -6.19 -4.54 25.61
C LYS A 28 -6.24 -3.33 24.68
N THR A 29 -7.03 -3.42 23.62
CA THR A 29 -7.09 -2.39 22.56
C THR A 29 -8.50 -2.33 21.98
N MET A 30 -8.97 -1.11 21.68
CA MET A 30 -10.22 -0.87 20.95
C MET A 30 -9.96 0.05 19.77
N THR A 31 -10.58 -0.24 18.64
CA THR A 31 -10.57 0.61 17.45
C THR A 31 -11.98 1.07 17.12
N LEU A 32 -12.11 2.23 16.50
CA LEU A 32 -13.41 2.75 16.07
C LEU A 32 -13.95 1.92 14.89
N ALA A 33 -15.19 1.45 14.99
CA ALA A 33 -15.89 0.81 13.88
C ALA A 33 -16.28 1.85 12.82
N GLY A 34 -16.26 1.46 11.54
CA GLY A 34 -16.61 2.34 10.41
C GLY A 34 -18.11 2.59 10.22
N GLY A 35 -18.97 1.97 11.04
CA GLY A 35 -20.43 2.11 10.99
C GLY A 35 -21.08 1.60 12.29
N ALA A 36 -22.34 1.94 12.47
CA ALA A 36 -23.16 1.57 13.63
C ALA A 36 -24.56 1.12 13.15
N LEU A 37 -25.62 1.53 13.85
CA LEU A 37 -26.98 1.06 13.60
C LEU A 37 -27.50 1.46 12.20
N ARG A 38 -27.23 2.68 11.76
CA ARG A 38 -27.73 3.20 10.47
C ARG A 38 -27.19 2.39 9.31
N GLU A 39 -25.89 2.14 9.31
CA GLU A 39 -25.21 1.33 8.30
C GLU A 39 -25.76 -0.11 8.33
N GLY A 40 -25.95 -0.69 9.51
CA GLY A 40 -26.55 -2.01 9.67
C GLY A 40 -27.95 -2.12 9.04
N MET A 41 -28.81 -1.12 9.25
CA MET A 41 -30.13 -1.07 8.61
C MET A 41 -30.03 -0.93 7.09
N MET A 42 -29.15 -0.04 6.60
CA MET A 42 -28.93 0.14 5.15
C MET A 42 -28.43 -1.13 4.48
N TYR A 43 -27.45 -1.82 5.07
CA TYR A 43 -26.96 -3.10 4.55
C TYR A 43 -28.03 -4.19 4.61
N GLY A 44 -28.88 -4.21 5.64
CA GLY A 44 -30.01 -5.15 5.74
C GLY A 44 -31.11 -4.94 4.69
N MET A 45 -31.20 -3.74 4.11
CA MET A 45 -32.09 -3.44 2.98
C MET A 45 -31.51 -3.88 1.63
N MET A 46 -30.21 -4.17 1.56
CA MET A 46 -29.55 -4.63 0.35
C MET A 46 -29.50 -6.16 0.32
N ALA A 47 -29.71 -6.78 -0.85
CA ALA A 47 -29.49 -8.21 -1.06
C ALA A 47 -27.99 -8.55 -1.21
N LEU A 48 -27.14 -7.92 -0.37
CA LEU A 48 -25.71 -8.21 -0.35
C LEU A 48 -25.47 -9.45 0.51
N PRO A 49 -24.61 -10.39 0.08
CA PRO A 49 -24.21 -11.50 0.92
C PRO A 49 -23.63 -10.97 2.24
N VAL A 50 -24.19 -11.44 3.35
CA VAL A 50 -23.71 -11.16 4.70
C VAL A 50 -22.51 -12.06 4.94
N GLY A 51 -21.31 -11.50 4.81
CA GLY A 51 -20.05 -12.23 4.96
C GLY A 51 -19.12 -12.00 3.77
N GLY A 52 -17.90 -11.55 4.05
CA GLY A 52 -16.87 -11.24 3.05
C GLY A 52 -15.89 -10.18 3.54
N ASP A 53 -14.67 -10.17 3.02
CA ASP A 53 -13.69 -9.13 3.37
C ASP A 53 -14.15 -7.77 2.82
N ILE A 54 -14.52 -6.87 3.75
CA ILE A 54 -15.00 -5.52 3.42
C ILE A 54 -13.95 -4.76 2.61
N ARG A 55 -12.65 -4.94 2.90
CA ARG A 55 -11.57 -4.26 2.18
C ARG A 55 -11.51 -4.73 0.74
N GLN A 56 -11.57 -6.04 0.51
CA GLN A 56 -11.60 -6.60 -0.84
C GLN A 56 -12.78 -6.05 -1.63
N ARG A 57 -13.99 -6.07 -1.07
CA ARG A 57 -15.20 -5.52 -1.72
C ARG A 57 -15.06 -4.02 -2.01
N THR A 58 -14.43 -3.26 -1.12
CA THR A 58 -14.12 -1.85 -1.33
C THR A 58 -13.16 -1.65 -2.50
N LEU A 59 -12.08 -2.43 -2.58
CA LEU A 59 -11.11 -2.36 -3.67
C LEU A 59 -11.73 -2.74 -5.02
N GLU A 60 -12.52 -3.81 -5.07
CA GLU A 60 -13.25 -4.24 -6.27
C GLU A 60 -14.26 -3.17 -6.73
N ASN A 61 -14.95 -2.52 -5.79
CA ASN A 61 -15.81 -1.38 -6.10
C ASN A 61 -15.02 -0.18 -6.67
N MET A 62 -13.86 0.12 -6.11
CA MET A 62 -12.99 1.18 -6.64
C MET A 62 -12.50 0.85 -8.06
N GLN A 63 -12.04 -0.39 -8.27
CA GLN A 63 -11.62 -0.86 -9.59
C GLN A 63 -12.74 -0.73 -10.63
N ARG A 64 -13.97 -1.17 -10.28
CA ARG A 64 -15.13 -1.03 -11.17
C ARG A 64 -15.52 0.43 -11.43
N ARG A 65 -15.60 1.24 -10.38
CA ARG A 65 -16.03 2.64 -10.46
C ARG A 65 -15.09 3.49 -11.32
N TYR A 66 -13.79 3.28 -11.18
CA TYR A 66 -12.75 4.04 -11.89
C TYR A 66 -12.22 3.32 -13.14
N GLN A 67 -12.87 2.20 -13.54
CA GLN A 67 -12.53 1.41 -14.73
C GLN A 67 -11.05 1.02 -14.78
N LEU A 68 -10.52 0.55 -13.66
CA LEU A 68 -9.11 0.18 -13.54
C LEU A 68 -8.83 -1.14 -14.25
N ASP A 69 -7.62 -1.25 -14.82
CA ASP A 69 -7.11 -2.49 -15.39
C ASP A 69 -6.82 -3.50 -14.26
N THR A 70 -7.78 -4.39 -14.04
CA THR A 70 -7.69 -5.41 -12.98
C THR A 70 -6.58 -6.45 -13.23
N GLU A 71 -6.23 -6.72 -14.49
CA GLU A 71 -5.14 -7.64 -14.82
C GLU A 71 -3.78 -7.03 -14.47
N GLN A 72 -3.59 -5.75 -14.79
CA GLN A 72 -2.39 -5.02 -14.38
C GLN A 72 -2.31 -4.86 -12.87
N ALA A 73 -3.42 -4.54 -12.21
CA ALA A 73 -3.49 -4.48 -10.75
C ALA A 73 -3.05 -5.80 -10.11
N GLN A 74 -3.53 -6.94 -10.63
CA GLN A 74 -3.16 -8.27 -10.14
C GLN A 74 -1.70 -8.60 -10.43
N ARG A 75 -1.16 -8.21 -11.59
CA ARG A 75 0.25 -8.39 -11.95
C ARG A 75 1.18 -7.66 -10.99
N VAL A 76 0.92 -6.38 -10.72
CA VAL A 76 1.70 -5.58 -9.76
C VAL A 76 1.55 -6.16 -8.35
N THR A 77 0.34 -6.55 -7.95
CA THR A 77 0.09 -7.16 -6.64
C THR A 77 0.88 -8.45 -6.43
N ARG A 78 0.92 -9.35 -7.43
CA ARG A 78 1.71 -10.59 -7.37
C ARG A 78 3.21 -10.30 -7.23
N LEU A 79 3.74 -9.34 -7.97
CA LEU A 79 5.15 -8.95 -7.89
C LEU A 79 5.49 -8.32 -6.55
N ALA A 80 4.68 -7.36 -6.10
CA ALA A 80 4.88 -6.70 -4.81
C ALA A 80 4.82 -7.71 -3.65
N ASP A 81 3.89 -8.68 -3.69
CA ASP A 81 3.81 -9.74 -2.69
C ASP A 81 5.04 -10.67 -2.74
N GLY A 82 5.45 -11.09 -3.94
CA GLY A 82 6.65 -11.91 -4.14
C GLY A 82 7.91 -11.23 -3.62
N PHE A 83 8.09 -9.96 -3.96
CA PHE A 83 9.20 -9.13 -3.48
C PHE A 83 9.18 -8.95 -1.97
N ALA A 84 8.03 -8.62 -1.39
CA ALA A 84 7.90 -8.49 0.06
C ALA A 84 8.24 -9.79 0.79
N ARG A 85 7.87 -10.95 0.25
CA ARG A 85 8.18 -12.26 0.86
C ARG A 85 9.68 -12.55 0.87
N GLN A 86 10.39 -12.20 -0.20
CA GLN A 86 11.84 -12.45 -0.31
C GLN A 86 12.66 -11.65 0.71
N VAL A 87 12.21 -10.45 1.08
CA VAL A 87 12.89 -9.57 2.05
C VAL A 87 12.23 -9.56 3.43
N ALA A 88 11.20 -10.38 3.65
CA ALA A 88 10.33 -10.31 4.82
C ALA A 88 11.09 -10.47 6.14
N GLU A 89 12.01 -11.44 6.21
CA GLU A 89 12.80 -11.73 7.40
C GLU A 89 13.81 -10.59 7.67
N ALA A 90 14.61 -10.24 6.67
CA ALA A 90 15.62 -9.19 6.77
C ALA A 90 15.02 -7.82 7.16
N TRP A 91 13.81 -7.54 6.68
CA TRP A 91 13.12 -6.28 6.95
C TRP A 91 12.03 -6.34 8.02
N GLN A 92 11.83 -7.50 8.65
CA GLN A 92 10.82 -7.74 9.68
C GLN A 92 9.40 -7.34 9.23
N LEU A 93 9.05 -7.69 7.99
CA LEU A 93 7.72 -7.42 7.43
C LEU A 93 6.73 -8.45 7.96
N ASP A 94 5.62 -7.98 8.51
CA ASP A 94 4.52 -8.81 9.01
C ASP A 94 3.30 -8.77 8.09
N GLU A 95 2.29 -9.61 8.37
CA GLU A 95 1.07 -9.73 7.55
C GLU A 95 0.33 -8.39 7.34
N ARG A 96 0.45 -7.43 8.29
CA ARG A 96 -0.16 -6.10 8.13
C ARG A 96 0.50 -5.33 7.01
N CYS A 97 1.83 -5.46 6.88
CA CYS A 97 2.62 -4.87 5.80
C CYS A 97 2.21 -5.45 4.45
N PHE A 98 2.12 -6.79 4.35
CA PHE A 98 1.67 -7.47 3.13
C PHE A 98 0.27 -7.04 2.72
N ALA A 99 -0.68 -7.03 3.67
CA ALA A 99 -2.07 -6.65 3.40
C ALA A 99 -2.17 -5.22 2.84
N LEU A 100 -1.45 -4.25 3.43
CA LEU A 100 -1.48 -2.86 2.97
C LEU A 100 -0.78 -2.67 1.62
N LEU A 101 0.34 -3.36 1.39
CA LEU A 101 1.04 -3.34 0.10
C LEU A 101 0.17 -3.92 -1.02
N ARG A 102 -0.53 -5.04 -0.76
CA ARG A 102 -1.49 -5.62 -1.70
C ARG A 102 -2.62 -4.64 -1.99
N CYS A 103 -3.20 -4.03 -0.96
CA CYS A 103 -4.27 -3.04 -1.14
C CYS A 103 -3.80 -1.88 -2.01
N ALA A 104 -2.61 -1.32 -1.76
CA ALA A 104 -2.06 -0.22 -2.57
C ALA A 104 -1.83 -0.65 -4.03
N SER A 105 -1.24 -1.84 -4.23
CA SER A 105 -0.97 -2.40 -5.56
C SER A 105 -2.24 -2.61 -6.39
N MET A 106 -3.35 -3.01 -5.77
CA MET A 106 -4.62 -3.26 -6.47
C MET A 106 -5.27 -2.01 -7.08
N ILE A 107 -4.89 -0.82 -6.61
CA ILE A 107 -5.51 0.46 -7.02
C ILE A 107 -4.47 1.52 -7.38
N HIS A 108 -3.21 1.14 -7.61
CA HIS A 108 -2.12 2.10 -7.88
C HIS A 108 -2.39 2.99 -9.11
N GLU A 109 -3.07 2.45 -10.12
CA GLU A 109 -3.46 3.15 -11.36
C GLU A 109 -4.70 4.04 -11.23
N ILE A 110 -5.31 4.18 -10.04
CA ILE A 110 -6.56 4.95 -9.88
C ILE A 110 -6.44 6.41 -10.35
N GLY A 111 -5.25 7.00 -10.29
CA GLY A 111 -5.01 8.35 -10.81
C GLY A 111 -5.08 8.49 -12.33
N LEU A 112 -4.90 7.39 -13.08
CA LEU A 112 -5.01 7.38 -14.54
C LEU A 112 -6.44 7.68 -15.02
N SER A 113 -7.45 7.50 -14.16
CA SER A 113 -8.82 7.88 -14.48
C SER A 113 -9.02 9.40 -14.60
N ILE A 114 -8.04 10.20 -14.19
CA ILE A 114 -8.07 11.67 -14.27
C ILE A 114 -7.12 12.16 -15.37
N ASP A 115 -5.82 11.90 -15.20
CA ASP A 115 -4.78 12.29 -16.16
C ASP A 115 -3.50 11.49 -15.93
N ILE A 116 -2.76 11.27 -17.01
CA ILE A 116 -1.52 10.46 -17.00
C ILE A 116 -0.35 11.24 -16.38
N LYS A 117 -0.23 12.55 -16.62
CA LYS A 117 0.96 13.34 -16.24
C LYS A 117 1.13 13.47 -14.74
N ARG A 118 0.02 13.52 -14.01
CA ARG A 118 -0.01 13.66 -12.54
C ARG A 118 -0.73 12.50 -11.86
N ALA A 119 -0.69 11.33 -12.46
CA ALA A 119 -1.39 10.15 -11.97
C ALA A 119 -1.08 9.82 -10.49
N PRO A 120 0.17 9.87 -9.99
CA PRO A 120 0.44 9.64 -8.57
C PRO A 120 -0.26 10.65 -7.65
N GLN A 121 -0.28 11.93 -8.02
CA GLN A 121 -0.93 12.99 -7.24
C GLN A 121 -2.45 12.82 -7.27
N HIS A 122 -3.02 12.48 -8.43
CA HIS A 122 -4.45 12.19 -8.59
C HIS A 122 -4.88 10.97 -7.78
N ALA A 123 -4.07 9.91 -7.78
CA ALA A 123 -4.32 8.70 -7.02
C ALA A 123 -4.39 8.99 -5.52
N ALA A 124 -3.40 9.72 -5.00
CA ALA A 124 -3.36 10.15 -3.61
C ALA A 124 -4.53 11.07 -3.24
N TYR A 125 -4.88 12.01 -4.12
CA TYR A 125 -6.01 12.91 -3.93
C TYR A 125 -7.34 12.14 -3.83
N LEU A 126 -7.60 11.26 -4.79
CA LEU A 126 -8.82 10.43 -4.80
C LEU A 126 -8.92 9.61 -3.53
N LEU A 127 -7.83 8.97 -3.09
CA LEU A 127 -7.86 8.20 -1.85
C LEU A 127 -8.03 9.05 -0.60
N ARG A 128 -7.43 10.24 -0.51
CA ARG A 128 -7.60 11.10 0.68
C ARG A 128 -9.03 11.63 0.83
N HIS A 129 -9.79 11.74 -0.26
CA HIS A 129 -11.13 12.31 -0.27
C HIS A 129 -12.25 11.29 -0.55
N THR A 130 -11.93 10.00 -0.64
CA THR A 130 -12.92 8.93 -0.80
C THR A 130 -13.11 8.19 0.52
N TYR A 131 -14.36 7.87 0.87
CA TYR A 131 -14.63 6.95 1.98
C TYR A 131 -14.29 5.52 1.56
N LEU A 132 -13.40 4.86 2.32
CA LEU A 132 -12.93 3.49 2.09
C LEU A 132 -13.42 2.56 3.20
N PRO A 133 -14.61 1.93 3.07
CA PRO A 133 -15.10 0.97 4.05
C PRO A 133 -14.07 -0.14 4.31
N GLY A 134 -13.83 -0.46 5.59
CA GLY A 134 -12.87 -1.48 6.01
C GLY A 134 -11.43 -0.97 6.19
N PHE A 135 -11.15 0.31 5.93
CA PHE A 135 -9.86 0.94 6.18
C PHE A 135 -9.97 1.99 7.28
N THR A 136 -8.98 2.03 8.18
CA THR A 136 -8.88 3.13 9.14
C THR A 136 -8.34 4.40 8.45
N PRO A 137 -8.59 5.61 8.99
CA PRO A 137 -8.02 6.84 8.43
C PRO A 137 -6.49 6.79 8.30
N ALA A 138 -5.81 6.15 9.25
CA ALA A 138 -4.37 5.94 9.20
C ALA A 138 -3.95 5.06 8.03
N GLN A 139 -4.63 3.92 7.83
CA GLN A 139 -4.37 3.00 6.72
C GLN A 139 -4.64 3.66 5.36
N GLN A 140 -5.75 4.39 5.24
CA GLN A 140 -6.09 5.16 4.06
C GLN A 140 -5.03 6.22 3.74
N LYS A 141 -4.53 6.95 4.76
CA LYS A 141 -3.43 7.91 4.59
C LYS A 141 -2.16 7.21 4.10
N LEU A 142 -1.80 6.07 4.68
CA LEU A 142 -0.63 5.28 4.26
C LEU A 142 -0.74 4.85 2.80
N ILE A 143 -1.88 4.26 2.39
CA ILE A 143 -2.07 3.81 1.01
C ILE A 143 -1.98 5.00 0.04
N ALA A 144 -2.63 6.12 0.37
CA ALA A 144 -2.54 7.33 -0.45
C ALA A 144 -1.09 7.85 -0.58
N THR A 145 -0.31 7.79 0.49
CA THR A 145 1.11 8.17 0.48
C THR A 145 1.96 7.22 -0.38
N LEU A 146 1.73 5.90 -0.30
CA LEU A 146 2.40 4.94 -1.18
C LEU A 146 2.10 5.25 -2.66
N LEU A 147 0.83 5.48 -2.98
CA LEU A 147 0.38 5.83 -4.33
C LEU A 147 0.98 7.15 -4.83
N GLN A 148 1.15 8.14 -3.94
CA GLN A 148 1.80 9.40 -4.32
C GLN A 148 3.28 9.21 -4.67
N ASN A 149 3.96 8.29 -3.99
CA ASN A 149 5.39 8.01 -4.14
C ASN A 149 5.68 6.79 -5.04
N GLN A 150 4.71 6.38 -5.87
CA GLN A 150 4.82 5.19 -6.71
C GLN A 150 5.74 5.34 -7.93
N SER A 151 6.13 6.58 -8.28
CA SER A 151 7.07 6.90 -9.35
C SER A 151 7.70 8.28 -9.13
N ASN A 152 8.71 8.65 -9.93
CA ASN A 152 9.43 9.93 -9.84
C ASN A 152 10.14 10.15 -8.49
N HIS A 153 10.46 11.40 -8.17
CA HIS A 153 11.10 11.78 -6.90
C HIS A 153 10.30 11.31 -5.67
N ILE A 154 11.04 10.84 -4.67
CA ILE A 154 10.52 10.31 -3.43
C ILE A 154 10.43 11.43 -2.39
N ASP A 155 9.26 11.61 -1.80
CA ASP A 155 9.02 12.55 -0.71
C ASP A 155 9.05 11.81 0.64
N LEU A 156 10.22 11.82 1.29
CA LEU A 156 10.41 11.19 2.61
C LEU A 156 9.53 11.81 3.69
N THR A 157 9.23 13.11 3.60
CA THR A 157 8.40 13.81 4.57
C THR A 157 7.00 13.19 4.60
N GLN A 158 6.40 13.00 3.42
CA GLN A 158 5.08 12.36 3.32
C GLN A 158 5.07 10.92 3.83
N LEU A 159 6.14 10.15 3.56
CA LEU A 159 6.29 8.77 4.02
C LEU A 159 6.45 8.68 5.55
N ASN A 160 7.04 9.69 6.17
CA ASN A 160 7.26 9.74 7.62
C ASN A 160 6.05 10.29 8.39
N GLU A 161 5.19 11.09 7.76
CA GLU A 161 4.03 11.72 8.39
C GLU A 161 2.77 10.83 8.49
N GLN A 162 2.74 9.67 7.82
CA GLN A 162 1.68 8.69 8.04
C GLN A 162 1.83 8.02 9.42
N ASN A 163 0.74 7.52 9.98
CA ASN A 163 0.68 7.00 11.35
C ASN A 163 0.11 5.57 11.44
N SER A 164 0.08 4.82 10.32
CA SER A 164 -0.40 3.44 10.31
C SER A 164 0.70 2.41 10.55
N LEU A 165 1.92 2.66 10.09
CA LEU A 165 3.08 1.79 10.26
C LEU A 165 4.31 2.64 10.63
N ALA A 166 5.37 2.00 11.13
CA ALA A 166 6.63 2.68 11.39
C ALA A 166 7.20 3.29 10.09
N PRO A 167 7.76 4.52 10.12
CA PRO A 167 8.26 5.19 8.92
C PRO A 167 9.19 4.34 8.06
N ARG A 168 10.17 3.66 8.67
CA ARG A 168 11.11 2.76 7.96
C ARG A 168 10.40 1.64 7.20
N ILE A 169 9.33 1.06 7.76
CA ILE A 169 8.57 0.01 7.10
C ILE A 169 7.84 0.57 5.88
N VAL A 170 7.24 1.76 5.99
CA VAL A 170 6.54 2.38 4.84
C VAL A 170 7.49 2.74 3.71
N GLN A 171 8.68 3.23 4.05
CA GLN A 171 9.76 3.46 3.09
C GLN A 171 10.11 2.17 2.33
N ARG A 172 10.31 1.05 3.04
CA ARG A 172 10.57 -0.27 2.44
C ARG A 172 9.42 -0.75 1.56
N LEU A 173 8.17 -0.62 2.01
CA LEU A 173 7.00 -0.96 1.19
C LEU A 173 6.90 -0.10 -0.08
N CYS A 174 7.24 1.18 0.01
CA CYS A 174 7.30 2.07 -1.15
C CYS A 174 8.31 1.58 -2.18
N ARG A 175 9.52 1.18 -1.74
CA ARG A 175 10.56 0.62 -2.63
C ARG A 175 10.07 -0.63 -3.36
N LEU A 176 9.45 -1.56 -2.64
CA LEU A 176 8.93 -2.81 -3.22
C LEU A 176 7.81 -2.53 -4.23
N MET A 177 6.90 -1.59 -3.94
CA MET A 177 5.82 -1.23 -4.85
C MET A 177 6.35 -0.59 -6.14
N ARG A 178 7.32 0.32 -6.03
CA ARG A 178 7.95 0.98 -7.18
C ARG A 178 8.61 -0.03 -8.12
N LEU A 179 9.38 -0.97 -7.56
CA LEU A 179 9.97 -2.07 -8.34
C LEU A 179 8.90 -2.95 -8.99
N ALA A 180 7.86 -3.32 -8.25
CA ALA A 180 6.76 -4.14 -8.80
C ALA A 180 6.09 -3.47 -10.01
N ILE A 181 5.87 -2.16 -9.96
CA ILE A 181 5.31 -1.37 -11.07
C ILE A 181 6.27 -1.39 -12.28
N ILE A 182 7.57 -1.19 -12.07
CA ILE A 182 8.58 -1.20 -13.14
C ILE A 182 8.61 -2.57 -13.85
N PHE A 183 8.64 -3.67 -13.08
CA PHE A 183 8.67 -5.01 -13.66
C PHE A 183 7.35 -5.38 -14.37
N ALA A 184 6.21 -4.84 -13.92
CA ALA A 184 4.90 -5.03 -14.55
C ALA A 184 4.63 -4.12 -15.77
N SER A 185 5.52 -3.20 -16.11
CA SER A 185 5.33 -2.15 -17.15
C SER A 185 4.87 -2.65 -18.53
N ARG A 186 5.19 -3.89 -18.93
CA ARG A 186 4.79 -4.46 -20.24
C ARG A 186 3.33 -4.91 -20.32
N ARG A 187 2.59 -4.87 -19.20
CA ARG A 187 1.21 -5.35 -19.07
C ARG A 187 0.99 -6.78 -19.60
N ARG A 188 1.99 -7.63 -19.43
CA ARG A 188 2.06 -8.97 -20.01
C ARG A 188 2.64 -9.95 -19.01
N ASP A 189 2.04 -11.13 -18.94
CA ASP A 189 2.41 -12.20 -17.99
C ASP A 189 3.53 -13.10 -18.54
N ASP A 190 3.79 -13.01 -19.85
CA ASP A 190 4.87 -13.68 -20.56
C ASP A 190 6.24 -13.15 -20.10
N ALA A 191 6.98 -14.04 -19.44
CA ALA A 191 8.36 -13.88 -19.00
C ALA A 191 8.61 -12.69 -18.04
N LEU A 192 7.95 -12.71 -16.88
CA LEU A 192 8.58 -12.09 -15.72
C LEU A 192 9.83 -12.93 -15.38
N PRO A 193 11.04 -12.37 -15.48
CA PRO A 193 12.25 -13.08 -15.06
C PRO A 193 12.10 -13.53 -13.60
N ALA A 194 12.82 -14.59 -13.23
CA ALA A 194 13.04 -14.94 -11.83
C ALA A 194 13.89 -13.84 -11.17
N VAL A 195 13.27 -12.69 -10.87
CA VAL A 195 13.90 -11.60 -10.13
C VAL A 195 14.01 -12.03 -8.67
N GLU A 196 15.22 -12.02 -8.16
CA GLU A 196 15.51 -12.23 -6.75
C GLU A 196 15.86 -10.89 -6.11
N LEU A 197 15.29 -10.64 -4.93
CA LEU A 197 15.57 -9.48 -4.10
C LEU A 197 16.26 -9.97 -2.82
N ARG A 198 17.40 -9.37 -2.52
CA ARG A 198 18.09 -9.57 -1.24
C ARG A 198 18.24 -8.23 -0.52
N ALA A 199 17.87 -8.21 0.74
CA ALA A 199 18.02 -7.04 1.59
C ALA A 199 19.17 -7.25 2.57
N ALA A 200 20.13 -6.33 2.57
CA ALA A 200 21.20 -6.23 3.55
C ALA A 200 21.09 -4.87 4.24
N GLU A 201 20.51 -4.85 5.44
CA GLU A 201 20.13 -3.61 6.14
C GLU A 201 19.22 -2.72 5.27
N GLU A 202 19.73 -1.58 4.80
CA GLU A 202 19.02 -0.65 3.91
C GLU A 202 19.40 -0.84 2.43
N THR A 203 20.41 -1.66 2.12
CA THR A 203 20.79 -1.98 0.75
C THR A 203 19.85 -3.04 0.18
N LEU A 204 19.25 -2.74 -0.96
CA LEU A 204 18.42 -3.67 -1.72
C LEU A 204 19.18 -4.09 -2.97
N HIS A 205 19.45 -5.39 -3.08
CA HIS A 205 20.04 -6.01 -4.24
C HIS A 205 18.91 -6.57 -5.11
N VAL A 206 18.87 -6.17 -6.38
CA VAL A 206 17.98 -6.71 -7.41
C VAL A 206 18.81 -7.60 -8.31
N ILE A 207 18.63 -8.90 -8.15
CA ILE A 207 19.37 -9.93 -8.87
C ILE A 207 18.52 -10.38 -10.05
N LEU A 208 19.03 -10.14 -11.25
CA LEU A 208 18.39 -10.41 -12.52
C LEU A 208 19.06 -11.61 -13.21
N PRO A 209 18.35 -12.32 -14.10
CA PRO A 209 18.98 -13.32 -14.96
C PRO A 209 20.08 -12.69 -15.81
N GLN A 210 21.07 -13.50 -16.15
CA GLN A 210 22.18 -13.06 -16.99
C GLN A 210 21.71 -12.46 -18.32
N GLY A 211 22.29 -11.30 -18.69
CA GLY A 211 22.01 -10.60 -19.95
C GLY A 211 20.61 -9.99 -20.02
N TRP A 212 19.85 -9.99 -18.92
CA TRP A 212 18.48 -9.48 -18.91
C TRP A 212 18.44 -7.99 -19.17
N LEU A 213 19.38 -7.22 -18.62
CA LEU A 213 19.46 -5.77 -18.82
C LEU A 213 19.71 -5.44 -20.30
N SER A 214 20.63 -6.16 -20.94
CA SER A 214 20.93 -6.00 -22.37
C SER A 214 19.76 -6.40 -23.27
N GLN A 215 18.99 -7.43 -22.90
CA GLN A 215 17.81 -7.87 -23.65
C GLN A 215 16.59 -6.95 -23.46
N HIS A 216 16.57 -6.15 -22.39
CA HIS A 216 15.43 -5.30 -22.02
C HIS A 216 15.87 -3.83 -21.79
N PRO A 217 16.40 -3.12 -22.81
CA PRO A 217 17.02 -1.82 -22.64
C PRO A 217 16.10 -0.77 -21.99
N MET A 218 14.82 -0.74 -22.37
CA MET A 218 13.84 0.18 -21.78
C MET A 218 13.61 -0.07 -20.28
N ARG A 219 13.61 -1.34 -19.85
CA ARG A 219 13.45 -1.66 -18.41
C ARG A 219 14.74 -1.42 -17.64
N ALA A 220 15.89 -1.65 -18.27
CA ALA A 220 17.18 -1.30 -17.69
C ALA A 220 17.24 0.21 -17.41
N GLU A 221 16.83 1.05 -18.37
CA GLU A 221 16.75 2.50 -18.19
C GLU A 221 15.82 2.90 -17.03
N TYR A 222 14.64 2.28 -16.91
CA TYR A 222 13.74 2.53 -15.77
C TYR A 222 14.32 2.10 -14.42
N LEU A 223 15.07 0.99 -14.36
CA LEU A 223 15.72 0.53 -13.14
C LEU A 223 16.92 1.41 -12.75
N GLU A 224 17.68 1.88 -13.72
CA GLU A 224 18.78 2.83 -13.50
C GLU A 224 18.24 4.17 -12.99
N GLN A 225 17.17 4.69 -13.61
CA GLN A 225 16.50 5.89 -13.15
C GLN A 225 15.92 5.72 -11.73
N GLU A 226 15.35 4.55 -11.43
CA GLU A 226 14.88 4.21 -10.09
C GLU A 226 16.01 4.17 -9.07
N SER A 227 17.16 3.60 -9.42
CA SER A 227 18.36 3.60 -8.56
C SER A 227 18.81 5.02 -8.23
N GLN A 228 18.76 5.94 -9.21
CA GLN A 228 19.04 7.36 -8.99
C GLN A 228 18.01 8.04 -8.08
N TRP A 229 16.71 7.78 -8.25
CA TRP A 229 15.70 8.34 -7.35
C TRP A 229 15.85 7.84 -5.91
N GLN A 230 16.13 6.56 -5.73
CA GLN A 230 16.38 5.97 -4.42
C GLN A 230 17.68 6.49 -3.79
N SER A 231 18.74 6.74 -4.57
CA SER A 231 20.00 7.27 -4.02
C SER A 231 19.86 8.69 -3.46
N HIS A 232 19.01 9.54 -4.06
CA HIS A 232 18.72 10.89 -3.55
C HIS A 232 18.12 10.91 -2.14
N VAL A 233 17.49 9.81 -1.73
CA VAL A 233 16.92 9.61 -0.38
C VAL A 233 17.72 8.62 0.47
N HIS A 234 18.97 8.34 0.07
CA HIS A 234 19.90 7.43 0.73
C HIS A 234 19.39 5.98 0.84
N TRP A 235 18.67 5.52 -0.17
CA TRP A 235 18.26 4.13 -0.30
C TRP A 235 19.12 3.43 -1.36
N PRO A 236 20.19 2.73 -0.97
CA PRO A 236 21.05 2.06 -1.94
C PRO A 236 20.29 0.93 -2.64
N LEU A 237 20.24 0.99 -3.97
CA LEU A 237 19.64 0.00 -4.86
C LEU A 237 20.72 -0.49 -5.84
N LEU A 238 21.14 -1.75 -5.68
CA LEU A 238 22.16 -2.38 -6.51
C LEU A 238 21.50 -3.33 -7.50
N LEU A 239 21.87 -3.20 -8.78
CA LEU A 239 21.41 -4.08 -9.85
C LEU A 239 22.52 -5.08 -10.15
N GLU A 240 22.22 -6.37 -10.04
CA GLU A 240 23.18 -7.46 -10.23
C GLU A 240 22.62 -8.45 -11.25
N GLU A 241 23.48 -9.09 -12.05
CA GLU A 241 23.10 -10.22 -12.89
C GLU A 241 23.73 -11.51 -12.34
N THR A 242 22.99 -12.61 -12.37
CA THR A 242 23.50 -13.91 -11.91
C THR A 242 24.74 -14.33 -12.71
N PRO A 243 25.80 -14.83 -12.07
CA PRO A 243 27.02 -15.26 -12.75
C PRO A 243 26.75 -16.42 -13.73
N GLN A 244 27.55 -16.46 -14.79
CA GLN A 244 27.52 -17.47 -15.84
C GLN A 244 27.99 -18.81 -15.24
N VAL A 245 27.12 -19.84 -15.26
CA VAL A 245 27.46 -21.22 -14.88
C VAL A 245 28.29 -21.88 -15.98
#